data_AF-A0A1I6IAM0-F1
#
_entry.id   AF-A0A1I6IAM0-F1
#
_cell.length_a   1.000
_cell.length_b   1.000
_cell.length_c   1.000
_cell.angle_alpha   90.00
_cell.angle_beta   90.00
_cell.angle_gamma   90.00
#
_symmetry.space_group_name_H-M   'P 1'
#
loop_
_entity.id
_entity.type
_entity.pdbx_description
1 polymer ?
#
loop_
_entity_poly.entity_id
_entity_poly.type
_entity_poly.pdbx_seq_one_letter_code
_entity_poly.pdbx_strand_id
1 'polypeptide(L)'
;MSITFPINGEFIALEKDGVPFTDPVGDENPAGTDIVGTLAFPAVYFATDDVYAFFRFRLRGDPRNVAQTGFQNYAWVILFDIQQQLTLYSYAWELALAGNTNAVLLKENLIRNSPGTGFNDQAEGNPILFPITNFDIARAVMADSTLGGVQNYFLDIAMELSTLRAYLGISDEAPLRFTYLTATNENNFNKDVLGNFDDSFSDPLALTTTLSGTIINKEDGSGIAGAKIELYQGSVLIGTTESDYMGAYIFTDIDAGNYSVQITKCCFKPNCFCSEVSVQGNKNNLYYFSLAYDCICQLKCLIGEIEAEVIAEKDRILEKLTEFFTSVTPNHDVLLKYVTLLCVLNDSTAELDCCISKILDELVTCEEEK
;
A
#
# COMPACT_ATOMS: atom_id res chain seq x y z
N MET A 1 -21.72 -17.54 8.45
CA MET A 1 -21.63 -16.38 7.52
C MET A 1 -20.69 -16.82 6.41
N SER A 2 -21.01 -16.64 5.13
CA SER A 2 -20.10 -17.05 4.04
C SER A 2 -18.89 -16.13 4.00
N ILE A 3 -17.69 -16.69 3.91
CA ILE A 3 -16.45 -15.91 3.74
C ILE A 3 -16.54 -15.11 2.44
N THR A 4 -16.13 -13.84 2.50
CA THR A 4 -15.90 -13.02 1.31
C THR A 4 -14.41 -12.88 1.14
N PHE A 5 -13.86 -13.53 0.11
CA PHE A 5 -12.44 -13.38 -0.19
C PHE A 5 -12.13 -12.00 -0.77
N PRO A 6 -10.94 -11.43 -0.48
CA PRO A 6 -10.54 -10.15 -1.02
C PRO A 6 -10.45 -10.15 -2.55
N ILE A 7 -10.59 -8.96 -3.14
CA ILE A 7 -10.28 -8.71 -4.55
C ILE A 7 -8.76 -8.59 -4.74
N ASN A 8 -8.27 -8.74 -5.98
CA ASN A 8 -6.83 -8.78 -6.25
C ASN A 8 -6.05 -7.57 -5.72
N GLY A 9 -6.63 -6.36 -5.78
CA GLY A 9 -5.97 -5.14 -5.32
C GLY A 9 -5.83 -5.01 -3.81
N GLU A 10 -6.48 -5.88 -3.02
CA GLU A 10 -6.38 -5.86 -1.56
C GLU A 10 -5.27 -6.80 -1.03
N PHE A 11 -4.74 -7.67 -1.88
CA PHE A 11 -3.60 -8.51 -1.54
C PHE A 11 -2.30 -7.71 -1.68
N ILE A 12 -1.50 -7.69 -0.63
CA ILE A 12 -0.13 -7.17 -0.68
C ILE A 12 0.84 -8.27 -1.07
N ALA A 13 1.82 -7.94 -1.90
CA ALA A 13 2.92 -8.87 -2.17
C ALA A 13 3.73 -9.04 -0.89
N LEU A 14 4.12 -10.28 -0.57
CA LEU A 14 5.10 -10.49 0.47
C LEU A 14 6.49 -10.21 -0.10
N GLU A 15 7.32 -9.56 0.71
CA GLU A 15 8.63 -9.07 0.32
C GLU A 15 9.71 -9.70 1.19
N LYS A 16 10.94 -9.68 0.67
CA LYS A 16 12.18 -9.99 1.37
C LYS A 16 13.16 -8.85 1.12
N ASP A 17 13.63 -8.22 2.18
CA ASP A 17 14.49 -7.04 2.14
C ASP A 17 13.90 -5.94 1.22
N GLY A 18 12.57 -5.75 1.27
CA GLY A 18 11.82 -4.79 0.46
C GLY A 18 11.64 -5.16 -1.01
N VAL A 19 11.93 -6.41 -1.39
CA VAL A 19 11.76 -6.92 -2.76
C VAL A 19 10.69 -8.01 -2.78
N PRO A 20 9.65 -7.91 -3.63
CA PRO A 20 8.63 -8.95 -3.75
C PRO A 20 9.22 -10.32 -4.10
N PHE A 21 8.67 -11.39 -3.50
CA PHE A 21 9.07 -12.74 -3.85
C PHE A 21 8.81 -13.03 -5.34
N THR A 22 9.83 -13.59 -5.98
CA THR A 22 9.78 -14.10 -7.36
C THR A 22 10.16 -15.56 -7.36
N ASP A 23 9.71 -16.28 -8.36
CA ASP A 23 10.06 -17.69 -8.52
C ASP A 23 10.16 -18.03 -10.01
N PRO A 24 11.12 -18.89 -10.42
CA PRO A 24 11.26 -19.27 -11.82
C PRO A 24 9.98 -19.92 -12.37
N VAL A 25 9.95 -20.12 -13.68
CA VAL A 25 8.79 -20.73 -14.33
C VAL A 25 9.17 -22.09 -14.85
N GLY A 26 8.51 -23.14 -14.39
CA GLY A 26 8.68 -24.48 -14.94
C GLY A 26 9.82 -25.29 -14.35
N ASP A 27 10.35 -24.90 -13.20
CA ASP A 27 11.33 -25.64 -12.42
C ASP A 27 10.73 -26.74 -11.55
N GLU A 28 9.43 -26.69 -11.25
CA GLU A 28 8.72 -27.76 -10.52
C GLU A 28 7.60 -28.42 -11.37
N ASN A 29 7.24 -29.67 -11.03
CA ASN A 29 6.13 -30.39 -11.67
C ASN A 29 5.34 -31.25 -10.65
N PRO A 30 4.00 -31.27 -10.74
CA PRO A 30 3.16 -30.74 -11.81
C PRO A 30 2.91 -29.22 -11.71
N ALA A 31 2.37 -28.63 -12.78
CA ALA A 31 2.16 -27.17 -12.85
C ALA A 31 1.28 -26.58 -11.73
N GLY A 32 0.44 -27.38 -11.06
CA GLY A 32 -0.35 -26.93 -9.89
C GLY A 32 0.45 -26.82 -8.59
N THR A 33 1.69 -27.30 -8.56
CA THR A 33 2.64 -27.17 -7.43
C THR A 33 3.78 -26.21 -7.72
N ASP A 34 3.95 -25.81 -8.98
CA ASP A 34 4.97 -24.87 -9.48
C ASP A 34 4.54 -23.45 -9.11
N ILE A 35 5.20 -22.87 -8.10
CA ILE A 35 5.02 -21.48 -7.69
C ILE A 35 5.73 -20.63 -8.75
N VAL A 36 5.12 -19.52 -9.16
CA VAL A 36 5.71 -18.68 -10.21
C VAL A 36 5.58 -17.22 -9.85
N GLY A 37 6.64 -16.44 -10.12
CA GLY A 37 6.56 -15.00 -9.87
C GLY A 37 7.64 -14.17 -10.55
N THR A 38 7.33 -12.91 -10.77
CA THR A 38 8.26 -11.87 -11.23
C THR A 38 8.03 -10.60 -10.42
N LEU A 39 8.88 -9.59 -10.53
CA LEU A 39 8.66 -8.32 -9.83
C LEU A 39 7.31 -7.65 -10.21
N ALA A 40 6.84 -7.84 -11.45
CA ALA A 40 5.56 -7.32 -11.90
C ALA A 40 4.37 -8.21 -11.46
N PHE A 41 4.61 -9.50 -11.27
CA PHE A 41 3.63 -10.49 -10.84
C PHE A 41 4.21 -11.34 -9.71
N PRO A 42 4.26 -10.82 -8.47
CA PRO A 42 4.84 -11.54 -7.33
C PRO A 42 4.30 -12.96 -7.14
N ALA A 43 5.13 -13.80 -6.54
CA ALA A 43 4.85 -15.22 -6.33
C ALA A 43 3.80 -15.46 -5.23
N VAL A 44 3.85 -14.67 -4.15
CA VAL A 44 3.02 -14.87 -2.96
C VAL A 44 2.54 -13.57 -2.37
N TYR A 45 1.37 -13.63 -1.76
CA TYR A 45 0.66 -12.47 -1.25
C TYR A 45 -0.02 -12.78 0.07
N PHE A 46 -0.32 -11.71 0.78
CA PHE A 46 -1.09 -11.75 2.02
C PHE A 46 -2.18 -10.68 1.99
N ALA A 47 -3.31 -10.98 2.60
CA ALA A 47 -4.33 -10.01 2.97
C ALA A 47 -4.91 -10.44 4.31
N THR A 48 -5.63 -9.57 4.98
CA THR A 48 -6.34 -9.95 6.21
C THR A 48 -7.44 -8.93 6.44
N ASP A 49 -8.61 -9.36 6.90
CA ASP A 49 -9.67 -8.47 7.37
C ASP A 49 -9.83 -8.53 8.91
N ASP A 50 -10.94 -8.03 9.47
CA ASP A 50 -11.21 -8.11 10.91
C ASP A 50 -11.41 -9.55 11.43
N VAL A 51 -11.73 -10.48 10.54
CA VAL A 51 -12.16 -11.84 10.86
C VAL A 51 -11.16 -12.89 10.34
N TYR A 52 -10.56 -12.69 9.18
CA TYR A 52 -9.75 -13.68 8.47
C TYR A 52 -8.37 -13.14 8.08
N ALA A 53 -7.38 -14.02 8.06
CA ALA A 53 -6.15 -13.88 7.30
C ALA A 53 -6.27 -14.66 6.00
N PHE A 54 -5.76 -14.09 4.91
CA PHE A 54 -5.79 -14.64 3.56
C PHE A 54 -4.37 -14.81 3.04
N PHE A 55 -4.00 -16.05 2.73
CA PHE A 55 -2.72 -16.42 2.17
C PHE A 55 -2.92 -16.76 0.69
N ARG A 56 -2.07 -16.24 -0.19
CA ARG A 56 -2.23 -16.43 -1.63
C ARG A 56 -0.94 -16.86 -2.29
N PHE A 57 -1.02 -17.96 -3.04
CA PHE A 57 0.02 -18.43 -3.95
C PHE A 57 -0.33 -18.02 -5.38
N ARG A 58 0.67 -17.68 -6.19
CA ARG A 58 0.58 -17.68 -7.65
C ARG A 58 1.21 -18.98 -8.17
N LEU A 59 0.41 -19.79 -8.85
CA LEU A 59 0.77 -21.10 -9.34
C LEU A 59 0.75 -21.13 -10.86
N ARG A 60 1.65 -21.88 -11.48
CA ARG A 60 1.74 -21.97 -12.93
C ARG A 60 0.47 -22.58 -13.57
N GLY A 61 -0.22 -23.48 -12.86
CA GLY A 61 -1.42 -24.18 -13.32
C GLY A 61 -2.51 -24.33 -12.25
N ASP A 62 -3.67 -24.84 -12.65
CA ASP A 62 -4.84 -24.98 -11.78
C ASP A 62 -4.56 -26.02 -10.67
N PRO A 63 -4.60 -25.63 -9.38
CA PRO A 63 -4.37 -26.55 -8.26
C PRO A 63 -5.56 -27.49 -8.00
N ARG A 64 -6.69 -27.31 -8.68
CA ARG A 64 -7.88 -28.15 -8.50
C ARG A 64 -7.77 -29.48 -9.23
N ASN A 65 -8.47 -30.47 -8.71
CA ASN A 65 -8.65 -31.73 -9.41
C ASN A 65 -9.39 -31.51 -10.75
N VAL A 66 -9.30 -32.48 -11.67
CA VAL A 66 -9.92 -32.37 -13.01
C VAL A 66 -11.44 -32.12 -12.95
N ALA A 67 -12.11 -32.60 -11.91
CA ALA A 67 -13.55 -32.40 -11.71
C ALA A 67 -13.88 -31.00 -11.14
N GLN A 68 -12.88 -30.23 -10.71
CA GLN A 68 -13.01 -28.94 -10.04
C GLN A 68 -13.93 -28.97 -8.81
N THR A 69 -14.02 -30.12 -8.14
CA THR A 69 -14.81 -30.30 -6.90
C THR A 69 -13.95 -30.25 -5.64
N GLY A 70 -12.63 -30.11 -5.79
CA GLY A 70 -11.66 -30.05 -4.71
C GLY A 70 -10.26 -29.84 -5.28
N PHE A 71 -9.25 -30.02 -4.44
CA PHE A 71 -7.84 -29.79 -4.80
C PHE A 71 -7.14 -31.07 -5.28
N GLN A 72 -6.05 -30.91 -6.03
CA GLN A 72 -5.18 -32.03 -6.40
C GLN A 72 -4.53 -32.63 -5.15
N ASN A 73 -4.12 -33.89 -5.22
CA ASN A 73 -3.51 -34.61 -4.10
C ASN A 73 -2.04 -34.17 -3.86
N TYR A 74 -1.90 -32.93 -3.40
CA TYR A 74 -0.69 -32.25 -2.99
C TYR A 74 -1.01 -31.37 -1.77
N ALA A 75 0.02 -30.73 -1.22
CA ALA A 75 -0.15 -29.71 -0.20
C ALA A 75 0.48 -28.37 -0.61
N TRP A 76 -0.15 -27.29 -0.20
CA TRP A 76 0.35 -25.92 -0.30
C TRP A 76 0.51 -25.40 1.12
N VAL A 77 1.75 -25.12 1.49
CA VAL A 77 2.19 -25.00 2.88
C VAL A 77 2.75 -23.60 3.12
N ILE A 78 2.38 -23.01 4.25
CA ILE A 78 2.93 -21.77 4.77
C ILE A 78 3.54 -22.07 6.14
N LEU A 79 4.82 -21.76 6.30
CA LEU A 79 5.51 -21.90 7.59
C LEU A 79 5.62 -20.54 8.27
N PHE A 80 5.37 -20.51 9.56
CA PHE A 80 5.31 -19.29 10.37
C PHE A 80 6.53 -19.20 11.26
N ASP A 81 7.20 -18.06 11.23
CA ASP A 81 8.06 -17.62 12.32
C ASP A 81 7.37 -16.50 13.10
N ILE A 82 7.17 -16.73 14.40
CA ILE A 82 6.35 -15.89 15.29
C ILE A 82 7.16 -15.20 16.40
N GLN A 83 8.48 -15.42 16.50
CA GLN A 83 9.27 -14.99 17.66
C GLN A 83 10.43 -14.05 17.32
N GLN A 84 10.62 -13.65 16.05
CA GLN A 84 11.85 -13.00 15.54
C GLN A 84 13.15 -13.69 15.98
N GLN A 85 13.04 -14.91 16.48
CA GLN A 85 14.11 -15.72 16.96
C GLN A 85 14.18 -16.89 15.99
N LEU A 86 14.81 -16.64 14.83
CA LEU A 86 15.49 -17.71 14.10
C LEU A 86 16.71 -18.19 14.91
N THR A 87 16.62 -18.26 16.23
CA THR A 87 17.69 -18.71 17.13
C THR A 87 18.10 -20.15 16.84
N LEU A 88 17.31 -20.86 16.03
CA LEU A 88 17.56 -22.23 15.57
C LEU A 88 17.40 -22.44 14.04
N TYR A 89 17.28 -21.37 13.22
CA TYR A 89 17.01 -21.50 11.78
C TYR A 89 15.80 -22.41 11.47
N SER A 90 14.68 -22.21 12.15
CA SER A 90 13.50 -23.09 12.11
C SER A 90 12.19 -22.27 12.17
N TYR A 91 11.05 -22.94 12.06
CA TYR A 91 9.71 -22.36 12.09
C TYR A 91 8.91 -22.85 13.31
N ALA A 92 7.85 -22.14 13.68
CA ALA A 92 7.03 -22.45 14.85
C ALA A 92 5.74 -23.20 14.49
N TRP A 93 5.11 -22.83 13.38
CA TRP A 93 3.81 -23.38 12.96
C TRP A 93 3.76 -23.62 11.46
N GLU A 94 2.97 -24.60 11.07
CA GLU A 94 2.65 -24.97 9.70
C GLU A 94 1.16 -24.75 9.46
N LEU A 95 0.80 -23.99 8.43
CA LEU A 95 -0.54 -23.96 7.84
C LEU A 95 -0.47 -24.65 6.49
N ALA A 96 -1.31 -25.64 6.23
CA ALA A 96 -1.32 -26.33 4.94
C ALA A 96 -2.73 -26.50 4.40
N LEU A 97 -2.92 -26.27 3.11
CA LEU A 97 -4.05 -26.85 2.38
C LEU A 97 -3.63 -28.24 1.93
N ALA A 98 -4.29 -29.28 2.46
CA ALA A 98 -4.03 -30.67 2.13
C ALA A 98 -5.12 -31.21 1.19
N GLY A 99 -4.79 -31.41 -0.08
CA GLY A 99 -5.78 -31.80 -1.09
C GLY A 99 -6.28 -33.24 -0.99
N ASN A 100 -5.53 -34.14 -0.34
CA ASN A 100 -5.97 -35.51 -0.01
C ASN A 100 -7.19 -35.53 0.93
N THR A 101 -7.17 -34.66 1.93
CA THR A 101 -8.20 -34.55 2.98
C THR A 101 -9.19 -33.44 2.68
N ASN A 102 -8.91 -32.62 1.66
CA ASN A 102 -9.68 -31.44 1.28
C ASN A 102 -9.94 -30.54 2.49
N ALA A 103 -8.87 -30.24 3.22
CA ALA A 103 -8.89 -29.44 4.45
C ALA A 103 -7.74 -28.44 4.48
N VAL A 104 -7.94 -27.35 5.21
CA VAL A 104 -6.85 -26.53 5.74
C VAL A 104 -6.48 -27.09 7.10
N LEU A 105 -5.19 -27.19 7.42
CA LEU A 105 -4.71 -27.66 8.72
C LEU A 105 -3.73 -26.68 9.33
N LEU A 106 -3.70 -26.65 10.66
CA LEU A 106 -2.71 -25.94 11.45
C LEU A 106 -1.97 -26.94 12.34
N LYS A 107 -0.63 -26.91 12.34
CA LYS A 107 0.21 -27.89 13.04
C LYS A 107 1.42 -27.20 13.69
N GLU A 108 1.63 -27.47 14.99
CA GLU A 108 2.75 -26.90 15.73
C GLU A 108 4.04 -27.66 15.45
N ASN A 109 5.15 -26.95 15.22
CA ASN A 109 6.49 -27.55 15.19
C ASN A 109 7.04 -27.60 16.63
N LEU A 110 6.97 -28.79 17.22
CA LEU A 110 7.36 -29.03 18.61
C LEU A 110 8.86 -29.27 18.73
N ILE A 111 9.49 -29.84 17.71
CA ILE A 111 10.92 -30.16 17.66
C ILE A 111 11.57 -29.32 16.56
N ARG A 112 11.86 -28.06 16.89
CA ARG A 112 12.43 -27.09 15.94
C ARG A 112 13.87 -27.43 15.57
N ASN A 113 14.05 -28.13 14.45
CA ASN A 113 15.37 -28.37 13.85
C ASN A 113 15.62 -27.38 12.72
N SER A 114 16.90 -27.17 12.39
CA SER A 114 17.22 -26.48 11.14
C SER A 114 16.82 -27.39 9.97
N PRO A 115 15.93 -26.95 9.06
CA PRO A 115 15.47 -27.78 7.95
C PRO A 115 16.54 -27.98 6.87
N GLY A 116 17.62 -27.20 6.92
CA GLY A 116 18.65 -27.11 5.90
C GLY A 116 18.09 -26.65 4.55
N THR A 117 18.84 -26.88 3.47
CA THR A 117 18.40 -26.51 2.10
C THR A 117 17.28 -27.39 1.56
N GLY A 118 16.96 -28.49 2.25
CA GLY A 118 15.99 -29.49 1.78
C GLY A 118 14.64 -29.43 2.50
N PHE A 119 14.41 -28.45 3.37
CA PHE A 119 13.13 -28.31 4.10
C PHE A 119 12.72 -29.61 4.83
N ASN A 120 13.67 -30.31 5.45
CA ASN A 120 13.45 -31.67 5.97
C ASN A 120 12.88 -31.72 7.40
N ASP A 121 12.54 -30.59 8.00
CA ASP A 121 11.91 -30.52 9.33
C ASP A 121 10.40 -30.49 9.13
N GLN A 122 9.70 -31.51 9.61
CA GLN A 122 8.23 -31.59 9.56
C GLN A 122 7.68 -31.20 10.92
N ALA A 123 6.48 -30.61 10.98
CA ALA A 123 5.88 -30.33 12.28
C ALA A 123 5.41 -31.63 12.95
N GLU A 124 5.61 -31.80 14.25
CA GLU A 124 5.22 -33.02 15.00
C GLU A 124 3.91 -32.87 15.78
N GLY A 125 3.37 -31.66 15.87
CA GLY A 125 2.12 -31.39 16.56
C GLY A 125 0.94 -32.18 16.00
N ASN A 126 -0.12 -32.35 16.80
CA ASN A 126 -1.37 -32.90 16.30
C ASN A 126 -2.04 -31.87 15.37
N PRO A 127 -2.41 -32.25 14.14
CA PRO A 127 -3.02 -31.30 13.20
C PRO A 127 -4.42 -30.91 13.65
N ILE A 128 -4.69 -29.61 13.61
CA ILE A 128 -6.04 -29.04 13.77
C ILE A 128 -6.63 -28.91 12.37
N LEU A 129 -7.74 -29.59 12.11
CA LEU A 129 -8.33 -29.69 10.76
C LEU A 129 -9.54 -28.78 10.59
N PHE A 130 -9.55 -28.04 9.49
CA PHE A 130 -10.64 -27.19 9.01
C PHE A 130 -11.09 -27.72 7.64
N PRO A 131 -12.16 -28.53 7.56
CA PRO A 131 -12.62 -29.11 6.31
C PRO A 131 -13.09 -28.03 5.32
N ILE A 132 -12.69 -28.14 4.07
CA ILE A 132 -13.13 -27.24 3.00
C ILE A 132 -14.47 -27.76 2.46
N THR A 133 -15.49 -26.91 2.49
CA THR A 133 -16.82 -27.20 1.95
C THR A 133 -17.15 -26.21 0.84
N ASN A 134 -17.27 -26.70 -0.40
CA ASN A 134 -17.59 -25.85 -1.57
C ASN A 134 -16.68 -24.62 -1.73
N PHE A 135 -15.37 -24.78 -1.49
CA PHE A 135 -14.38 -23.70 -1.59
C PHE A 135 -14.64 -22.50 -0.65
N ASP A 136 -15.23 -22.76 0.52
CA ASP A 136 -15.56 -21.75 1.54
C ASP A 136 -14.31 -21.08 2.14
N ILE A 137 -13.34 -21.87 2.60
CA ILE A 137 -12.10 -21.39 3.25
C ILE A 137 -10.87 -21.52 2.35
N ALA A 138 -11.02 -22.04 1.14
CA ALA A 138 -9.97 -22.04 0.14
C ALA A 138 -10.53 -22.05 -1.27
N ARG A 139 -9.95 -21.27 -2.18
CA ARG A 139 -10.40 -21.20 -3.58
C ARG A 139 -9.24 -21.12 -4.56
N ALA A 140 -9.48 -21.57 -5.80
CA ALA A 140 -8.59 -21.31 -6.92
C ALA A 140 -9.28 -20.42 -7.96
N VAL A 141 -8.62 -19.35 -8.38
CA VAL A 141 -9.11 -18.41 -9.40
C VAL A 141 -8.01 -18.16 -10.43
N MET A 142 -8.39 -17.72 -11.64
CA MET A 142 -7.38 -17.34 -12.63
C MET A 142 -6.59 -16.13 -12.12
N ALA A 143 -5.27 -16.21 -12.22
CA ALA A 143 -4.41 -15.10 -11.90
C ALA A 143 -4.36 -14.09 -13.06
N ASP A 144 -3.92 -12.89 -12.75
CA ASP A 144 -3.73 -11.78 -13.70
C ASP A 144 -2.45 -11.92 -14.56
N SER A 145 -1.91 -13.13 -14.71
CA SER A 145 -0.67 -13.40 -15.43
C SER A 145 -0.73 -14.65 -16.32
N THR A 146 0.17 -14.68 -17.31
CA THR A 146 0.40 -15.81 -18.21
C THR A 146 1.89 -16.19 -18.28
N LEU A 147 2.55 -16.25 -17.12
CA LEU A 147 3.97 -16.59 -17.00
C LEU A 147 4.22 -17.99 -17.56
N GLY A 148 5.28 -18.12 -18.37
CA GLY A 148 5.59 -19.37 -19.09
C GLY A 148 4.66 -19.67 -20.27
N GLY A 149 3.86 -18.69 -20.71
CA GLY A 149 2.94 -18.86 -21.85
C GLY A 149 1.70 -19.69 -21.52
N VAL A 150 1.39 -19.90 -20.24
CA VAL A 150 0.21 -20.63 -19.76
C VAL A 150 -0.56 -19.79 -18.76
N GLN A 151 -1.88 -20.02 -18.64
CA GLN A 151 -2.71 -19.34 -17.65
C GLN A 151 -2.28 -19.73 -16.23
N ASN A 152 -1.85 -18.75 -15.43
CA ASN A 152 -1.52 -18.97 -14.02
C ASN A 152 -2.78 -18.88 -13.14
N TYR A 153 -2.70 -19.37 -11.91
CA TYR A 153 -3.82 -19.43 -10.97
C TYR A 153 -3.40 -18.87 -9.62
N PHE A 154 -4.32 -18.16 -8.96
CA PHE A 154 -4.19 -17.88 -7.55
C PHE A 154 -4.83 -19.02 -6.75
N LEU A 155 -4.12 -19.49 -5.73
CA LEU A 155 -4.68 -20.30 -4.66
C LEU A 155 -4.81 -19.44 -3.41
N ASP A 156 -6.03 -19.17 -2.99
CA ASP A 156 -6.32 -18.41 -1.76
C ASP A 156 -6.71 -19.37 -0.64
N ILE A 157 -6.16 -19.17 0.55
CA ILE A 157 -6.47 -19.89 1.78
C ILE A 157 -6.90 -18.85 2.82
N ALA A 158 -8.08 -19.04 3.42
CA ALA A 158 -8.60 -18.21 4.49
C ALA A 158 -8.48 -18.94 5.84
N MET A 159 -8.05 -18.23 6.87
CA MET A 159 -8.00 -18.73 8.24
C MET A 159 -8.51 -17.66 9.19
N GLU A 160 -9.35 -18.03 10.16
CA GLU A 160 -9.91 -17.07 11.11
C GLU A 160 -8.80 -16.49 12.02
N LEU A 161 -8.74 -15.16 12.15
CA LEU A 161 -7.75 -14.47 12.98
C LEU A 161 -7.85 -14.85 14.45
N SER A 162 -9.07 -15.01 14.97
CA SER A 162 -9.30 -15.45 16.35
C SER A 162 -8.65 -16.81 16.62
N THR A 163 -8.74 -17.71 15.65
CA THR A 163 -8.14 -19.05 15.66
C THR A 163 -6.62 -18.95 15.58
N LEU A 164 -6.06 -18.18 14.64
CA LEU A 164 -4.61 -17.97 14.55
C LEU A 164 -4.03 -17.40 15.84
N ARG A 165 -4.62 -16.33 16.38
CA ARG A 165 -4.16 -15.70 17.63
C ARG A 165 -4.19 -16.68 18.80
N ALA A 166 -5.27 -17.46 18.93
CA ALA A 166 -5.42 -18.42 20.01
C ALA A 166 -4.38 -19.55 19.95
N TYR A 167 -4.10 -20.09 18.76
CA TYR A 167 -3.16 -21.21 18.62
C TYR A 167 -1.70 -20.76 18.59
N LEU A 168 -1.36 -19.71 17.83
CA LEU A 168 0.01 -19.22 17.72
C LEU A 168 0.45 -18.45 18.98
N GLY A 169 -0.49 -18.00 19.83
CA GLY A 169 -0.19 -17.21 21.02
C GLY A 169 0.35 -15.82 20.68
N ILE A 170 -0.17 -15.22 19.61
CA ILE A 170 0.30 -13.93 19.05
C ILE A 170 -0.69 -12.78 19.31
N SER A 171 -0.15 -11.56 19.40
CA SER A 171 -0.92 -10.30 19.31
C SER A 171 -0.92 -9.76 17.88
N ASP A 172 -1.66 -8.67 17.64
CA ASP A 172 -1.69 -8.04 16.31
C ASP A 172 -0.34 -7.41 15.93
N GLU A 173 0.37 -6.85 16.91
CA GLU A 173 1.74 -6.35 16.76
C GLU A 173 2.80 -7.44 16.57
N ALA A 174 2.42 -8.72 16.57
CA ALA A 174 3.38 -9.78 16.43
C ALA A 174 4.02 -9.71 15.03
N PRO A 175 5.35 -9.58 14.93
CA PRO A 175 6.07 -9.52 13.67
C PRO A 175 6.14 -10.91 13.01
N LEU A 176 5.06 -11.31 12.34
CA LEU A 176 4.97 -12.60 11.67
C LEU A 176 5.85 -12.61 10.42
N ARG A 177 6.52 -13.72 10.17
CA ARG A 177 7.19 -13.98 8.90
C ARG A 177 6.69 -15.28 8.32
N PHE A 178 6.57 -15.31 7.00
CA PHE A 178 6.05 -16.46 6.27
C PHE A 178 7.06 -16.92 5.23
N THR A 179 7.19 -18.22 5.06
CA THR A 179 7.69 -18.82 3.82
C THR A 179 6.62 -19.72 3.24
N TYR A 180 6.57 -19.78 1.92
CA TYR A 180 5.58 -20.53 1.15
C TYR A 180 6.30 -21.62 0.38
N LEU A 181 5.69 -22.79 0.35
CA LEU A 181 6.20 -23.93 -0.38
C LEU A 181 5.05 -24.83 -0.83
N THR A 182 5.34 -25.71 -1.78
CA THR A 182 4.43 -26.80 -2.13
C THR A 182 5.06 -28.13 -1.79
N ALA A 183 4.23 -29.16 -1.67
CA ALA A 183 4.66 -30.42 -1.09
C ALA A 183 3.87 -31.60 -1.67
N THR A 184 4.49 -32.79 -1.67
CA THR A 184 3.78 -34.03 -2.03
C THR A 184 2.62 -34.30 -1.06
N ASN A 185 2.79 -33.92 0.21
CA ASN A 185 1.77 -33.88 1.26
C ASN A 185 2.26 -32.96 2.38
N GLU A 186 1.43 -32.71 3.39
CA GLU A 186 1.72 -31.83 4.52
C GLU A 186 2.92 -32.24 5.39
N ASN A 187 3.56 -33.37 5.13
CA ASN A 187 4.75 -33.82 5.88
C ASN A 187 5.97 -34.01 4.96
N ASN A 188 5.90 -33.63 3.68
CA ASN A 188 6.96 -33.86 2.70
C ASN A 188 7.14 -32.65 1.78
N PHE A 189 7.86 -31.64 2.29
CA PHE A 189 8.13 -30.33 1.68
C PHE A 189 9.13 -30.43 0.52
N ASN A 190 8.72 -31.09 -0.58
CA ASN A 190 9.63 -31.54 -1.63
C ASN A 190 9.18 -31.20 -3.06
N LYS A 191 8.28 -30.23 -3.20
CA LYS A 191 7.91 -29.69 -4.50
C LYS A 191 8.64 -28.37 -4.68
N ASP A 192 7.95 -27.26 -4.50
CA ASP A 192 8.52 -25.95 -4.79
C ASP A 192 8.80 -25.14 -3.53
N VAL A 193 9.83 -24.30 -3.58
CA VAL A 193 10.26 -23.45 -2.46
C VAL A 193 10.81 -22.12 -2.98
N LEU A 194 10.53 -21.03 -2.28
CA LEU A 194 10.97 -19.66 -2.64
C LEU A 194 12.45 -19.37 -2.35
N GLY A 195 13.32 -20.38 -2.50
CA GLY A 195 14.75 -20.31 -2.21
C GLY A 195 15.19 -21.14 -0.99
N ASN A 196 16.38 -20.82 -0.47
CA ASN A 196 16.91 -21.48 0.73
C ASN A 196 16.05 -21.14 1.94
N PHE A 197 15.94 -22.07 2.90
CA PHE A 197 15.08 -21.91 4.08
C PHE A 197 15.22 -20.54 4.76
N ASP A 198 16.45 -20.13 5.09
CA ASP A 198 16.73 -18.88 5.81
C ASP A 198 16.37 -17.61 5.03
N ASP A 199 16.49 -17.67 3.70
CA ASP A 199 16.24 -16.55 2.80
C ASP A 199 14.78 -16.49 2.33
N SER A 200 14.04 -17.59 2.48
CA SER A 200 12.67 -17.76 1.99
C SER A 200 11.60 -17.13 2.88
N PHE A 201 11.95 -16.67 4.09
CA PHE A 201 11.01 -15.98 4.97
C PHE A 201 10.89 -14.51 4.61
N SER A 202 9.64 -14.05 4.55
CA SER A 202 9.28 -12.65 4.31
C SER A 202 9.88 -11.70 5.35
N ASP A 203 9.86 -10.43 4.99
CA ASP A 203 9.98 -9.33 5.94
C ASP A 203 8.87 -9.44 7.01
N PRO A 204 9.13 -8.93 8.23
CA PRO A 204 8.14 -8.92 9.29
C PRO A 204 6.84 -8.24 8.87
N LEU A 205 5.73 -8.95 9.04
CA LEU A 205 4.39 -8.45 8.81
C LEU A 205 3.62 -8.40 10.13
N ALA A 206 3.10 -7.22 10.47
CA ALA A 206 2.14 -7.07 11.55
C ALA A 206 0.73 -7.43 11.05
N LEU A 207 -0.09 -8.03 11.91
CA LEU A 207 -1.51 -8.25 11.62
C LEU A 207 -2.34 -7.03 12.01
N THR A 208 -1.80 -5.82 11.87
CA THR A 208 -2.50 -4.58 12.23
C THR A 208 -3.06 -3.91 11.00
N THR A 209 -4.15 -3.19 11.18
CA THR A 209 -4.79 -2.46 10.08
C THR A 209 -4.00 -1.21 9.76
N THR A 210 -3.45 -1.17 8.56
CA THR A 210 -2.79 -0.02 8.00
C THR A 210 -3.72 0.76 7.07
N LEU A 211 -3.60 2.09 7.15
CA LEU A 211 -4.09 3.02 6.14
C LEU A 211 -2.86 3.71 5.56
N SER A 212 -2.52 3.38 4.34
CA SER A 212 -1.34 3.91 3.65
C SER A 212 -1.72 4.52 2.31
N GLY A 213 -0.76 5.18 1.67
CA GLY A 213 -1.01 5.84 0.40
C GLY A 213 0.15 6.69 -0.06
N THR A 214 -0.08 7.42 -1.15
CA THR A 214 0.86 8.42 -1.66
C THR A 214 0.11 9.71 -1.97
N ILE A 215 0.69 10.83 -1.52
CA ILE A 215 0.25 12.17 -1.89
C ILE A 215 1.05 12.59 -3.13
N ILE A 216 0.37 12.85 -4.24
CA ILE A 216 1.00 13.23 -5.50
C ILE A 216 0.61 14.64 -5.93
N ASN A 217 1.50 15.30 -6.66
CA ASN A 217 1.22 16.52 -7.37
C ASN A 217 0.39 16.19 -8.62
N LYS A 218 -0.79 16.79 -8.72
CA LYS A 218 -1.71 16.56 -9.84
C LYS A 218 -1.12 16.96 -11.19
N GLU A 219 -0.21 17.93 -11.21
CA GLU A 219 0.32 18.49 -12.46
C GLU A 219 1.39 17.61 -13.11
N ASP A 220 2.26 17.00 -12.32
CA ASP A 220 3.43 16.24 -12.82
C ASP A 220 3.52 14.80 -12.29
N GLY A 221 2.62 14.39 -11.38
CA GLY A 221 2.60 13.06 -10.78
C GLY A 221 3.69 12.81 -9.73
N SER A 222 4.52 13.81 -9.41
CA SER A 222 5.58 13.66 -8.41
C SER A 222 5.03 13.52 -6.99
N GLY A 223 5.77 12.83 -6.12
CA GLY A 223 5.42 12.70 -4.70
C GLY A 223 5.54 14.03 -3.95
N ILE A 224 4.57 14.35 -3.10
CA ILE A 224 4.58 15.56 -2.28
C ILE A 224 5.10 15.21 -0.88
N ALA A 225 6.34 15.61 -0.61
CA ALA A 225 6.96 15.40 0.69
C ALA A 225 6.44 16.33 1.78
N GLY A 226 6.34 15.85 3.02
CA GLY A 226 5.99 16.63 4.21
C GLY A 226 4.60 17.24 4.17
N ALA A 227 3.65 16.63 3.45
CA ALA A 227 2.23 16.91 3.60
C ALA A 227 1.78 16.33 4.96
N LYS A 228 1.10 17.12 5.78
CA LYS A 228 0.48 16.67 7.03
C LYS A 228 -0.83 15.96 6.69
N ILE A 229 -1.02 14.75 7.19
CA ILE A 229 -2.23 13.96 7.01
C ILE A 229 -2.86 13.71 8.38
N GLU A 230 -4.12 14.08 8.53
CA GLU A 230 -4.92 13.91 9.74
C GLU A 230 -6.08 12.96 9.45
N LEU A 231 -6.22 11.91 10.25
CA LEU A 231 -7.25 10.89 10.11
C LEU A 231 -8.31 11.09 11.19
N TYR A 232 -9.57 11.20 10.79
CA TYR A 232 -10.70 11.43 11.69
C TYR A 232 -11.74 10.32 11.60
N GLN A 233 -12.38 10.00 12.72
CA GLN A 233 -13.60 9.20 12.77
C GLN A 233 -14.73 10.08 13.32
N GLY A 234 -15.66 10.47 12.44
CA GLY A 234 -16.61 11.54 12.76
C GLY A 234 -15.88 12.86 13.01
N SER A 235 -15.97 13.40 14.23
CA SER A 235 -15.26 14.62 14.66
C SER A 235 -14.01 14.36 15.51
N VAL A 236 -13.68 13.09 15.78
CA VAL A 236 -12.55 12.70 16.63
C VAL A 236 -11.30 12.51 15.79
N LEU A 237 -10.20 13.18 16.15
CA LEU A 237 -8.89 12.95 15.55
C LEU A 237 -8.32 11.62 16.06
N ILE A 238 -8.06 10.71 15.14
CA ILE A 238 -7.55 9.36 15.42
C ILE A 238 -6.03 9.35 15.35
N GLY A 239 -5.46 10.07 14.38
CA GLY A 239 -4.02 10.18 14.26
C GLY A 239 -3.58 11.29 13.31
N THR A 240 -2.30 11.62 13.38
CA THR A 240 -1.62 12.49 12.43
C THR A 240 -0.33 11.83 11.96
N THR A 241 -0.01 11.96 10.68
CA THR A 241 1.26 11.53 10.09
C THR A 241 1.73 12.57 9.07
N GLU A 242 2.95 12.42 8.56
CA GLU A 242 3.49 13.21 7.47
C GLU A 242 3.96 12.30 6.33
N SER A 243 3.85 12.78 5.09
CA SER A 243 4.36 12.06 3.92
C SER A 243 5.87 12.17 3.80
N ASP A 244 6.51 11.09 3.34
CA ASP A 244 7.95 11.01 3.11
C ASP A 244 8.41 11.71 1.82
N TYR A 245 9.69 11.59 1.45
CA TYR A 245 10.25 12.23 0.26
C TYR A 245 9.64 11.76 -1.07
N MET A 246 8.99 10.61 -1.10
CA MET A 246 8.26 10.06 -2.25
C MET A 246 6.75 10.35 -2.16
N GLY A 247 6.31 11.07 -1.13
CA GLY A 247 4.91 11.36 -0.86
C GLY A 247 4.17 10.24 -0.13
N ALA A 248 4.84 9.14 0.24
CA ALA A 248 4.21 8.00 0.88
C ALA A 248 3.86 8.31 2.35
N TYR A 249 2.74 7.80 2.83
CA TYR A 249 2.31 7.95 4.22
C TYR A 249 1.68 6.66 4.75
N ILE A 250 1.68 6.49 6.07
CA ILE A 250 1.07 5.34 6.74
C ILE A 250 0.51 5.72 8.12
N PHE A 251 -0.65 5.15 8.43
CA PHE A 251 -1.20 4.97 9.76
C PHE A 251 -1.22 3.47 10.05
N THR A 252 -0.82 3.07 11.25
CA THR A 252 -0.92 1.69 11.74
C THR A 252 -2.01 1.59 12.80
N ASP A 253 -2.46 0.37 13.07
CA ASP A 253 -3.33 0.03 14.20
C ASP A 253 -4.68 0.76 14.18
N ILE A 254 -5.23 0.94 12.97
CA ILE A 254 -6.49 1.65 12.75
C ILE A 254 -7.65 0.68 12.71
N ASP A 255 -8.55 0.71 13.69
CA ASP A 255 -9.76 -0.14 13.64
C ASP A 255 -10.52 0.02 12.32
N ALA A 256 -11.14 -1.04 11.80
CA ALA A 256 -11.97 -0.94 10.61
C ALA A 256 -13.13 0.05 10.82
N GLY A 257 -13.44 0.84 9.80
CA GLY A 257 -14.49 1.84 9.89
C GLY A 257 -14.43 2.92 8.83
N ASN A 258 -15.36 3.86 8.90
CA ASN A 258 -15.37 5.01 8.02
C ASN A 258 -14.57 6.15 8.64
N TYR A 259 -13.63 6.68 7.88
CA TYR A 259 -12.77 7.77 8.29
C TYR A 259 -12.85 8.91 7.28
N SER A 260 -12.51 10.11 7.72
CA SER A 260 -12.21 11.23 6.84
C SER A 260 -10.73 11.56 6.95
N VAL A 261 -10.10 11.77 5.81
CA VAL A 261 -8.71 12.21 5.73
C VAL A 261 -8.69 13.69 5.40
N GLN A 262 -7.96 14.46 6.20
CA GLN A 262 -7.65 15.85 5.95
C GLN A 262 -6.16 16.00 5.68
N ILE A 263 -5.81 16.61 4.55
CA ILE A 263 -4.42 16.81 4.14
C ILE A 263 -4.11 18.30 4.10
N THR A 264 -2.97 18.68 4.70
CA THR A 264 -2.47 20.05 4.73
C THR A 264 -1.03 20.10 4.24
N LYS A 265 -0.74 20.92 3.22
CA LYS A 265 0.62 21.18 2.74
C LYS A 265 0.76 22.63 2.27
N CYS A 266 1.76 23.34 2.78
CA CYS A 266 2.04 24.70 2.31
C CYS A 266 2.29 24.72 0.78
N CYS A 267 1.80 25.74 0.10
CA CYS A 267 2.01 26.00 -1.33
C CYS A 267 1.26 25.04 -2.30
N PHE A 268 0.51 24.08 -1.77
CA PHE A 268 -0.61 23.38 -2.43
C PHE A 268 -1.93 23.90 -1.85
N LYS A 269 -3.07 23.80 -2.54
CA LYS A 269 -4.37 24.21 -1.95
C LYS A 269 -4.75 23.22 -0.84
N PRO A 270 -4.93 23.65 0.44
CA PRO A 270 -5.46 22.75 1.45
C PRO A 270 -6.46 23.53 2.33
N ASN A 271 -7.69 23.74 1.87
CA ASN A 271 -8.71 24.31 2.76
C ASN A 271 -9.87 23.33 2.91
N CYS A 272 -9.57 22.16 3.48
CA CYS A 272 -10.48 21.03 3.67
C CYS A 272 -10.73 20.21 2.40
N PHE A 273 -9.71 19.49 1.93
CA PHE A 273 -9.97 18.30 1.14
C PHE A 273 -10.37 17.19 2.12
N CYS A 274 -11.65 17.12 2.48
CA CYS A 274 -12.20 16.00 3.22
C CYS A 274 -12.54 14.92 2.21
N SER A 275 -11.64 13.96 2.03
CA SER A 275 -12.03 12.72 1.36
C SER A 275 -12.54 11.77 2.41
N GLU A 276 -13.76 11.29 2.23
CA GLU A 276 -14.19 10.10 2.95
C GLU A 276 -13.40 8.92 2.41
N VAL A 277 -12.76 8.19 3.31
CA VAL A 277 -12.12 6.91 3.03
C VAL A 277 -12.75 5.87 3.94
N SER A 278 -13.09 4.73 3.38
CA SER A 278 -13.68 3.65 4.14
C SER A 278 -12.62 2.62 4.40
N VAL A 279 -11.96 2.71 5.56
CA VAL A 279 -11.02 1.68 6.01
C VAL A 279 -11.84 0.40 6.12
N GLN A 280 -11.69 -0.45 5.11
CA GLN A 280 -12.34 -1.74 5.08
C GLN A 280 -11.79 -2.57 6.23
N GLY A 281 -12.51 -3.63 6.61
CA GLY A 281 -11.97 -4.65 7.50
C GLY A 281 -10.59 -5.14 7.04
N ASN A 282 -10.33 -5.09 5.73
CA ASN A 282 -9.03 -5.40 5.13
C ASN A 282 -7.93 -4.49 5.69
N LYS A 283 -6.86 -5.08 6.22
CA LYS A 283 -5.82 -4.40 6.99
C LYS A 283 -4.79 -3.65 6.14
N ASN A 284 -4.95 -3.60 4.83
CA ASN A 284 -4.12 -2.80 3.93
C ASN A 284 -5.03 -1.90 3.08
N ASN A 285 -5.30 -0.70 3.60
CA ASN A 285 -6.13 0.26 2.91
C ASN A 285 -5.25 1.29 2.20
N LEU A 286 -5.20 1.21 0.87
CA LEU A 286 -4.36 2.06 0.05
C LEU A 286 -5.18 3.19 -0.59
N TYR A 287 -4.90 4.44 -0.21
CA TYR A 287 -5.58 5.62 -0.72
C TYR A 287 -4.61 6.62 -1.32
N TYR A 288 -4.81 6.96 -2.59
CA TYR A 288 -4.01 7.98 -3.26
C TYR A 288 -4.73 9.32 -3.26
N PHE A 289 -4.00 10.39 -2.97
CA PHE A 289 -4.54 11.75 -3.01
C PHE A 289 -3.69 12.61 -3.94
N SER A 290 -4.34 13.33 -4.85
CA SER A 290 -3.66 14.30 -5.70
C SER A 290 -3.95 15.72 -5.23
N LEU A 291 -2.93 16.50 -4.93
CA LEU A 291 -3.06 17.93 -4.63
C LEU A 291 -2.70 18.77 -5.85
N ALA A 292 -3.47 19.82 -6.09
CA ALA A 292 -3.13 20.85 -7.08
C ALA A 292 -2.51 22.05 -6.37
N TYR A 293 -1.65 22.78 -7.09
CA TYR A 293 -1.05 23.99 -6.56
C TYR A 293 -2.09 25.03 -6.17
N ASP A 294 -1.78 25.77 -5.10
CA ASP A 294 -2.44 27.04 -4.83
C ASP A 294 -1.60 28.15 -5.43
N CYS A 295 -2.06 28.69 -6.58
CA CYS A 295 -1.37 29.78 -7.26
C CYS A 295 -1.09 30.98 -6.34
N ILE A 296 -1.94 31.23 -5.33
CA ILE A 296 -1.75 32.32 -4.36
C ILE A 296 -0.65 31.96 -3.36
N CYS A 297 -0.56 30.70 -2.94
CA CYS A 297 0.41 30.24 -1.96
C CYS A 297 1.80 30.03 -2.59
N GLN A 298 1.89 29.55 -3.84
CA GLN A 298 3.15 29.54 -4.60
C GLN A 298 3.76 30.94 -4.74
N LEU A 299 2.93 31.94 -5.02
CA LEU A 299 3.39 33.33 -5.10
C LEU A 299 3.96 33.79 -3.75
N LYS A 300 3.29 33.44 -2.63
CA LYS A 300 3.76 33.75 -1.26
C LYS A 300 5.04 32.99 -0.86
N CYS A 301 5.18 31.70 -1.21
CA CYS A 301 6.41 30.92 -1.03
C CYS A 301 7.59 31.57 -1.77
N LEU A 302 7.37 31.92 -3.05
CA LEU A 302 8.37 32.56 -3.89
C LEU A 302 8.76 33.94 -3.34
N ILE A 303 7.80 34.70 -2.81
CA ILE A 303 8.04 35.98 -2.14
C ILE A 303 8.84 35.79 -0.84
N GLY A 304 8.57 34.77 -0.04
CA GLY A 304 9.30 34.47 1.20
C GLY A 304 10.77 34.07 0.97
N GLU A 305 11.08 33.41 -0.16
CA GLU A 305 12.47 33.16 -0.58
C GLU A 305 13.16 34.44 -1.08
N ILE A 306 12.41 35.37 -1.69
CA ILE A 306 12.91 36.68 -2.14
C ILE A 306 13.17 37.62 -0.93
N GLU A 307 12.38 37.53 0.14
CA GLU A 307 12.52 38.36 1.35
C GLU A 307 13.87 38.21 2.07
N ALA A 308 14.54 37.06 1.93
CA ALA A 308 15.85 36.83 2.53
C ALA A 308 17.00 37.57 1.81
N GLU A 309 16.80 38.05 0.57
CA GLU A 309 17.85 38.65 -0.25
C GLU A 309 17.57 40.10 -0.71
N VAL A 310 16.32 40.61 -0.62
CA VAL A 310 15.89 41.82 -1.37
C VAL A 310 15.49 43.05 -0.52
N ILE A 311 15.74 43.07 0.80
CA ILE A 311 15.50 44.30 1.60
C ILE A 311 16.42 45.47 1.18
N ALA A 312 17.57 45.19 0.52
CA ALA A 312 18.52 46.22 0.10
C ALA A 312 18.25 46.84 -1.29
N GLU A 313 17.43 46.21 -2.15
CA GLU A 313 17.34 46.56 -3.59
C GLU A 313 15.97 47.15 -4.01
N LYS A 314 15.03 47.28 -3.06
CA LYS A 314 13.63 47.70 -3.26
C LYS A 314 13.50 49.00 -4.08
N ASP A 315 14.26 50.03 -3.74
CA ASP A 315 14.17 51.34 -4.37
C ASP A 315 14.69 51.34 -5.82
N ARG A 316 15.72 50.52 -6.11
CA ARG A 316 16.31 50.40 -7.44
C ARG A 316 15.45 49.58 -8.41
N ILE A 317 14.70 48.61 -7.89
CA ILE A 317 13.72 47.84 -8.66
C ILE A 317 12.53 48.72 -9.07
N LEU A 318 12.04 49.55 -8.14
CA LEU A 318 10.93 50.47 -8.39
C LEU A 318 11.27 51.53 -9.45
N GLU A 319 12.50 52.05 -9.43
CA GLU A 319 13.01 53.01 -10.42
C GLU A 319 13.06 52.39 -11.84
N LYS A 320 13.64 51.19 -11.98
CA LYS A 320 13.75 50.51 -13.28
C LYS A 320 12.42 50.09 -13.88
N LEU A 321 11.45 49.69 -13.04
CA LEU A 321 10.11 49.36 -13.50
C LEU A 321 9.40 50.63 -14.03
N THR A 322 9.53 51.74 -13.33
CA THR A 322 8.94 53.03 -13.75
C THR A 322 9.50 53.50 -15.11
N GLU A 323 10.80 53.33 -15.35
CA GLU A 323 11.42 53.61 -16.66
C GLU A 323 10.95 52.66 -17.77
N PHE A 324 10.79 51.37 -17.48
CA PHE A 324 10.33 50.40 -18.47
C PHE A 324 8.90 50.70 -18.94
N PHE A 325 7.98 50.99 -18.01
CA PHE A 325 6.57 51.22 -18.33
C PHE A 325 6.25 52.61 -18.93
N THR A 326 7.18 53.56 -18.82
CA THR A 326 7.09 54.83 -19.56
C THR A 326 7.56 54.71 -21.01
N SER A 327 8.21 53.58 -21.36
CA SER A 327 8.79 53.35 -22.69
C SER A 327 8.06 52.30 -23.55
N VAL A 328 7.03 51.62 -23.02
CA VAL A 328 6.32 50.52 -23.68
C VAL A 328 4.80 50.63 -23.48
N THR A 329 4.00 50.42 -24.53
CA THR A 329 2.55 50.15 -24.39
C THR A 329 2.32 48.68 -24.06
N PRO A 330 2.00 48.30 -22.80
CA PRO A 330 2.00 46.91 -22.38
C PRO A 330 0.70 46.21 -22.78
N ASN A 331 0.77 44.90 -23.04
CA ASN A 331 -0.42 44.07 -23.20
C ASN A 331 -0.99 43.66 -21.82
N HIS A 332 -2.19 43.09 -21.84
CA HIS A 332 -2.96 42.76 -20.63
C HIS A 332 -2.19 41.86 -19.64
N ASP A 333 -1.45 40.86 -20.14
CA ASP A 333 -0.70 39.91 -19.31
C ASP A 333 0.52 40.56 -18.62
N VAL A 334 1.15 41.54 -19.28
CA VAL A 334 2.26 42.31 -18.71
C VAL A 334 1.76 43.32 -17.67
N LEU A 335 0.57 43.90 -17.87
CA LEU A 335 -0.07 44.79 -16.91
C LEU A 335 -0.47 44.05 -15.63
N LEU A 336 -1.02 42.84 -15.76
CA LEU A 336 -1.39 41.99 -14.62
C LEU A 336 -0.15 41.61 -13.78
N LYS A 337 0.95 41.23 -14.43
CA LYS A 337 2.23 40.94 -13.76
C LYS A 337 2.82 42.16 -13.05
N TYR A 338 2.67 43.35 -13.62
CA TYR A 338 3.12 44.61 -13.03
C TYR A 338 2.32 45.02 -11.80
N VAL A 339 0.98 44.98 -11.88
CA VAL A 339 0.09 45.27 -10.75
C VAL A 339 0.34 44.29 -9.60
N THR A 340 0.54 43.02 -9.92
CA THR A 340 0.92 41.99 -8.94
C THR A 340 2.23 42.33 -8.24
N LEU A 341 3.24 42.80 -8.99
CA LEU A 341 4.55 43.17 -8.45
C LEU A 341 4.48 44.43 -7.57
N LEU A 342 3.68 45.43 -7.95
CA LEU A 342 3.45 46.63 -7.13
C LEU A 342 2.71 46.31 -5.82
N CYS A 343 1.73 45.40 -5.86
CA CYS A 343 1.04 44.94 -4.67
C CYS A 343 1.98 44.23 -3.68
N VAL A 344 2.98 43.50 -4.19
CA VAL A 344 4.01 42.84 -3.38
C VAL A 344 4.97 43.85 -2.73
N LEU A 345 5.24 44.98 -3.39
CA LEU A 345 6.22 45.96 -2.94
C LEU A 345 5.68 46.98 -1.90
N ASN A 346 4.36 47.21 -1.81
CA ASN A 346 3.82 48.38 -1.10
C ASN A 346 3.23 48.15 0.31
N ASP A 347 3.30 46.93 0.86
CA ASP A 347 3.19 46.57 2.30
C ASP A 347 2.18 47.38 3.17
N SER A 348 1.02 47.72 2.61
CA SER A 348 -0.02 48.53 3.26
C SER A 348 -1.38 47.89 2.99
N THR A 349 -1.94 47.27 4.03
CA THR A 349 -3.17 46.48 3.99
C THR A 349 -4.41 47.28 3.59
N ALA A 350 -4.38 48.60 3.69
CA ALA A 350 -5.53 49.48 3.39
C ALA A 350 -5.72 49.79 1.90
N GLU A 351 -4.70 49.59 1.05
CA GLU A 351 -4.81 49.78 -0.40
C GLU A 351 -5.07 48.46 -1.17
N LEU A 352 -4.89 47.32 -0.50
CA LEU A 352 -5.09 45.99 -1.08
C LEU A 352 -6.56 45.75 -1.48
N ASP A 353 -7.52 46.16 -0.63
CA ASP A 353 -8.96 46.02 -0.91
C ASP A 353 -9.44 46.95 -2.04
N CYS A 354 -8.81 48.12 -2.19
CA CYS A 354 -9.07 49.06 -3.28
C CYS A 354 -8.55 48.53 -4.63
N CYS A 355 -7.36 47.92 -4.63
CA CYS A 355 -6.78 47.27 -5.81
C CYS A 355 -7.56 46.01 -6.21
N ILE A 356 -7.99 45.18 -5.25
CA ILE A 356 -8.81 43.99 -5.51
C ILE A 356 -10.19 44.37 -6.08
N SER A 357 -10.83 45.43 -5.57
CA SER A 357 -12.10 45.92 -6.14
C SER A 357 -11.96 46.38 -7.59
N LYS A 358 -10.88 47.11 -7.93
CA LYS A 358 -10.63 47.54 -9.31
C LYS A 358 -10.37 46.39 -10.28
N ILE A 359 -9.64 45.36 -9.83
CA ILE A 359 -9.38 44.14 -10.62
C ILE A 359 -10.69 43.38 -10.87
N LEU A 360 -11.58 43.31 -9.88
CA LEU A 360 -12.89 42.67 -10.03
C LEU A 360 -13.83 43.46 -10.96
N ASP A 361 -13.83 44.81 -10.91
CA ASP A 361 -14.65 45.65 -11.80
C ASP A 361 -14.21 45.58 -13.29
N GLU A 362 -12.92 45.44 -13.57
CA GLU A 362 -12.40 45.23 -14.94
C GLU A 362 -12.65 43.81 -15.46
N LEU A 363 -12.78 42.81 -14.58
CA LEU A 363 -13.15 41.44 -14.96
C LEU A 363 -14.64 41.30 -15.28
N VAL A 364 -15.53 42.02 -14.58
CA VAL A 364 -16.99 41.99 -14.80
C VAL A 364 -17.39 42.65 -16.13
N THR A 365 -16.70 43.72 -16.54
CA THR A 365 -16.98 44.40 -17.82
C THR A 365 -16.62 43.57 -19.07
N CYS A 366 -15.89 42.45 -18.92
CA CYS A 366 -15.60 41.51 -20.01
C CYS A 366 -16.67 40.41 -20.21
N GLU A 367 -17.65 40.24 -19.32
CA GLU A 367 -18.75 39.28 -19.50
C GLU A 367 -19.94 39.84 -20.30
N GLU A 368 -20.05 41.16 -20.49
CA GLU A 368 -21.16 41.78 -21.23
C GLU A 368 -20.86 42.06 -22.74
N GLU A 369 -19.65 41.79 -23.22
CA GLU A 369 -19.29 41.89 -24.66
C GLU A 369 -18.85 40.55 -25.29
N LYS A 370 -19.48 39.42 -24.91
CA LYS A 370 -19.35 38.15 -25.64
C LYS A 370 -20.69 37.55 -26.06
#